data_AF-A0A8T0A0C6-F1
#
_entry.id   AF-A0A8T0A0C6-F1
#
_cell.length_a   1.000
_cell.length_b   1.000
_cell.length_c   1.000
_cell.angle_alpha   90.00
_cell.angle_beta   90.00
_cell.angle_gamma   90.00
#
_symmetry.space_group_name_H-M   'P 1'
#
loop_
_entity.id
_entity.type
_entity.pdbx_description
1 polymer ?
#
loop_
_entity_poly.entity_id
_entity_poly.type
_entity_poly.pdbx_seq_one_letter_code
_entity_poly.pdbx_strand_id
1 'polypeptide(L)'
;MSVVSRIRSLQLKSLSSNIQAVSYVQIIPQRGISYDHLPVPPPAKIQLKPPPNEKGHFQYERYWSRDKRYKPQVNSDTIYRFFFHNLEHDYELWPVIFLFSVSCSLVLIIAYYTTRHIEIWFDRSTKTPPWDWSRVRDKYWKLPHKCYDPYGYSHQRLFIMEKLQDKLLRLLVREELVISMEIFKNII
;
A
#
# COMPACT_ATOMS: atom_id res chain seq x y z
N MET A 1 -9.01 -15.61 -24.54
CA MET A 1 -9.32 -16.66 -23.53
C MET A 1 -10.54 -16.19 -22.75
N SER A 2 -11.71 -16.84 -22.92
CA SER A 2 -12.97 -16.41 -22.30
C SER A 2 -13.18 -17.09 -20.95
N VAL A 3 -13.29 -16.33 -19.88
CA VAL A 3 -13.77 -16.83 -18.59
C VAL A 3 -15.24 -16.46 -18.47
N VAL A 4 -16.11 -17.47 -18.60
CA VAL A 4 -17.55 -17.36 -18.36
C VAL A 4 -17.78 -17.31 -16.85
N SER A 5 -18.04 -16.13 -16.29
CA SER A 5 -18.52 -16.01 -14.92
C SER A 5 -20.05 -16.08 -14.89
N ARG A 6 -20.56 -17.25 -14.50
CA ARG A 6 -21.99 -17.50 -14.25
C ARG A 6 -22.36 -16.85 -12.91
N ILE A 7 -23.03 -15.69 -12.95
CA ILE A 7 -23.53 -14.99 -11.75
C ILE A 7 -24.79 -15.71 -11.27
N ARG A 8 -24.68 -16.40 -10.13
CA ARG A 8 -25.83 -16.95 -9.39
C ARG A 8 -26.40 -15.80 -8.55
N SER A 9 -27.61 -15.32 -8.87
CA SER A 9 -28.30 -14.31 -8.07
C SER A 9 -28.78 -14.94 -6.76
N LEU A 10 -28.31 -14.39 -5.63
CA LEU A 10 -28.84 -14.72 -4.31
C LEU A 10 -30.15 -13.93 -4.12
N GLN A 11 -31.27 -14.65 -4.04
CA GLN A 11 -32.58 -14.08 -3.69
C GLN A 11 -32.63 -13.87 -2.17
N LEU A 12 -32.39 -12.64 -1.71
CA LEU A 12 -32.66 -12.28 -0.31
C LEU A 12 -34.16 -11.97 -0.17
N LYS A 13 -34.86 -12.88 0.53
CA LYS A 13 -36.27 -12.71 0.93
C LYS A 13 -36.35 -11.55 1.93
N SER A 14 -36.90 -10.42 1.49
CA SER A 14 -37.17 -9.25 2.34
C SER A 14 -38.30 -9.56 3.30
N LEU A 15 -38.05 -9.40 4.59
CA LEU A 15 -39.03 -9.43 5.67
C LEU A 15 -38.86 -8.12 6.45
N SER A 16 -39.98 -7.43 6.68
CA SER A 16 -40.11 -6.16 7.43
C SER A 16 -40.06 -4.87 6.60
N SER A 17 -41.15 -4.12 6.69
CA SER A 17 -41.61 -3.03 5.83
C SER A 17 -41.11 -1.64 6.22
N ASN A 18 -40.03 -1.49 7.00
CA ASN A 18 -39.57 -0.15 7.42
C ASN A 18 -38.04 -0.10 7.59
N ILE A 19 -37.29 -0.28 6.51
CA ILE A 19 -35.86 0.05 6.50
C ILE A 19 -35.59 0.92 5.29
N GLN A 20 -35.17 2.16 5.59
CA GLN A 20 -34.71 3.17 4.66
C GLN A 20 -33.84 2.52 3.58
N ALA A 21 -34.13 2.82 2.32
CA ALA A 21 -33.34 2.37 1.20
C ALA A 21 -31.90 2.90 1.36
N VAL A 22 -31.02 2.07 1.94
CA VAL A 22 -29.59 2.26 1.84
C VAL A 22 -29.26 2.06 0.36
N SER A 23 -29.19 3.16 -0.37
CA SER A 23 -28.66 3.21 -1.71
C SER A 23 -27.18 2.87 -1.62
N TYR A 24 -26.87 1.57 -1.74
CA TYR A 24 -25.51 1.15 -2.00
C TYR A 24 -25.09 1.74 -3.36
N VAL A 25 -24.29 2.79 -3.33
CA VAL A 25 -23.55 3.26 -4.51
C VAL A 25 -22.55 2.17 -4.80
N GLN A 26 -22.94 1.25 -5.66
CA GLN A 26 -22.06 0.21 -6.15
C GLN A 26 -21.03 0.90 -7.05
N ILE A 27 -19.88 1.25 -6.48
CA ILE A 27 -18.72 1.71 -7.25
C ILE A 27 -18.23 0.49 -8.01
N ILE A 28 -18.75 0.30 -9.22
CA ILE A 28 -18.24 -0.70 -10.15
C ILE A 28 -16.96 -0.09 -10.72
N PRO A 29 -15.76 -0.62 -10.39
CA PRO A 29 -14.55 -0.17 -11.05
C PRO A 29 -14.64 -0.61 -12.51
N GLN A 30 -15.13 0.27 -13.37
CA GLN A 30 -15.00 0.07 -14.80
C GLN A 30 -13.51 0.20 -15.11
N ARG A 31 -12.86 -0.94 -15.38
CA ARG A 31 -11.55 -0.99 -16.03
C ARG A 31 -11.60 -0.03 -17.22
N GLY A 32 -10.53 0.71 -17.48
CA GLY A 32 -10.41 1.64 -18.61
C GLY A 32 -10.61 0.93 -19.95
N ILE A 33 -11.87 0.73 -20.33
CA ILE A 33 -12.27 0.21 -21.62
C ILE A 33 -12.30 1.44 -22.52
N SER A 34 -11.34 1.55 -23.43
CA SER A 34 -11.45 2.55 -24.49
C SER A 34 -12.65 2.17 -25.37
N TYR A 35 -13.66 3.03 -25.37
CA TYR A 35 -14.89 2.86 -26.14
C TYR A 35 -14.79 3.45 -27.55
N ASP A 36 -13.59 3.76 -28.04
CA ASP A 36 -13.39 4.42 -29.34
C ASP A 36 -13.80 3.55 -30.53
N HIS A 37 -13.88 2.23 -30.34
CA HIS A 37 -14.38 1.30 -31.36
C HIS A 37 -15.91 1.20 -31.42
N LEU A 38 -16.63 1.75 -30.43
CA LEU A 38 -18.09 1.67 -30.38
C LEU A 38 -18.70 2.82 -31.19
N PRO A 39 -19.76 2.54 -31.98
CA PRO A 39 -20.45 3.58 -32.73
C PRO A 39 -21.20 4.54 -31.79
N VAL A 40 -21.33 5.80 -32.22
CA VAL A 40 -22.24 6.77 -31.62
C VAL A 40 -23.62 6.58 -32.26
N PRO A 41 -24.71 6.53 -31.47
CA PRO A 41 -26.04 6.34 -32.02
C PRO A 41 -26.45 7.53 -32.90
N PRO A 42 -27.33 7.31 -33.89
CA PRO A 42 -27.84 8.39 -34.72
C PRO A 42 -28.65 9.39 -33.87
N PRO A 43 -28.67 10.68 -34.25
CA PRO A 43 -29.41 11.70 -33.52
C PRO A 43 -30.91 11.39 -33.48
N ALA A 44 -31.61 11.92 -32.47
CA ALA A 44 -33.04 11.71 -32.31
C ALA A 44 -33.80 12.16 -33.56
N LYS A 45 -34.72 11.31 -34.04
CA LYS A 45 -35.53 11.57 -35.24
C LYS A 45 -36.37 12.86 -35.12
N ILE A 46 -36.78 13.20 -33.90
CA ILE A 46 -37.54 14.40 -33.59
C ILE A 46 -36.69 15.26 -32.66
N GLN A 47 -36.28 16.43 -33.14
CA GLN A 47 -35.62 17.43 -32.33
C GLN A 47 -36.65 18.52 -31.99
N LEU A 48 -36.85 18.73 -30.69
CA LEU A 48 -37.68 19.83 -30.22
C LEU A 48 -36.93 21.13 -30.48
N LYS A 49 -37.56 22.04 -31.22
CA LYS A 49 -37.02 23.38 -31.41
C LYS A 49 -37.34 24.22 -30.16
N PRO A 50 -36.45 25.14 -29.74
CA PRO A 50 -36.77 26.06 -28.67
C PRO A 50 -38.01 26.89 -29.04
N PRO A 51 -38.84 27.29 -28.05
CA PRO A 51 -39.99 28.14 -28.31
C PRO A 51 -39.51 29.46 -28.96
N PRO A 52 -40.28 30.02 -29.91
CA PRO A 52 -39.83 31.12 -30.75
C PRO A 52 -39.48 32.41 -30.00
N ASN A 53 -39.91 32.54 -28.74
CA ASN A 53 -39.67 33.73 -27.89
C ASN A 53 -38.41 33.63 -27.01
N GLU A 54 -37.72 32.50 -26.97
CA GLU A 54 -36.56 32.29 -26.09
C GLU A 54 -35.32 31.95 -26.91
N LYS A 55 -34.20 32.64 -26.61
CA LYS A 55 -32.89 32.30 -27.15
C LYS A 55 -32.25 31.26 -26.24
N GLY A 56 -32.15 30.02 -26.71
CA GLY A 56 -31.54 28.93 -25.95
C GLY A 56 -31.11 27.76 -26.82
N HIS A 57 -30.18 26.97 -26.31
CA HIS A 57 -29.75 25.71 -26.92
C HIS A 57 -30.57 24.57 -26.35
N PHE A 58 -31.46 23.99 -27.14
CA PHE A 58 -32.25 22.82 -26.74
C PHE A 58 -31.92 21.65 -27.66
N GLN A 59 -31.02 20.77 -27.20
CA GLN A 59 -30.71 19.51 -27.86
C GLN A 59 -31.29 18.37 -27.03
N TYR A 60 -32.40 17.82 -27.49
CA TYR A 60 -32.98 16.62 -26.89
C TYR A 60 -32.26 15.38 -27.41
N GLU A 61 -31.36 14.83 -26.60
CA GLU A 61 -30.68 13.57 -26.86
C GLU A 61 -31.15 12.49 -25.86
N ARG A 62 -31.27 11.25 -26.33
CA ARG A 62 -31.52 10.10 -25.46
C ARG A 62 -30.29 9.86 -24.59
N TYR A 63 -30.44 9.52 -23.31
CA TYR A 63 -29.29 9.08 -22.52
C TYR A 63 -28.94 7.61 -22.86
N TRP A 64 -27.79 7.37 -23.52
CA TRP A 64 -27.35 6.01 -23.92
C TRP A 64 -26.07 5.53 -23.22
N SER A 65 -25.56 6.24 -22.20
CA SER A 65 -24.34 5.84 -21.48
C SER A 65 -24.42 4.48 -20.78
N ARG A 66 -25.64 3.98 -20.53
CA ARG A 66 -25.89 2.65 -19.93
C ARG A 66 -25.99 1.53 -20.97
N ASP A 67 -26.15 1.85 -22.25
CA ASP A 67 -26.25 0.85 -23.32
C ASP A 67 -24.85 0.42 -23.77
N LYS A 68 -24.47 -0.84 -23.48
CA LYS A 68 -23.14 -1.41 -23.84
C LYS A 68 -22.83 -1.47 -25.34
N ARG A 69 -23.83 -1.20 -26.19
CA ARG A 69 -23.71 -1.25 -27.66
C ARG A 69 -23.07 0.01 -28.23
N TYR A 70 -23.13 1.10 -27.48
CA TYR A 70 -22.76 2.43 -27.95
C TYR A 70 -21.64 3.02 -27.10
N LYS A 71 -20.88 3.97 -27.66
CA LYS A 71 -19.92 4.76 -26.89
C LYS A 71 -20.68 5.53 -25.81
N PRO A 72 -20.27 5.44 -24.52
CA PRO A 72 -20.94 6.17 -23.46
C PRO A 72 -20.81 7.67 -23.68
N GLN A 73 -21.91 8.40 -23.47
CA GLN A 73 -21.99 9.85 -23.69
C GLN A 73 -21.22 10.61 -22.60
N VAL A 74 -21.22 10.09 -21.37
CA VAL A 74 -20.48 10.64 -20.23
C VAL A 74 -19.24 9.77 -20.01
N ASN A 75 -18.06 10.39 -20.04
CA ASN A 75 -16.82 9.71 -19.67
C ASN A 75 -16.93 9.21 -18.23
N SER A 76 -16.63 7.94 -18.00
CA SER A 76 -16.74 7.32 -16.68
C SER A 76 -15.92 8.04 -15.61
N ASP A 77 -16.44 8.06 -14.39
CA ASP A 77 -15.72 8.55 -13.20
C ASP A 77 -14.67 7.52 -12.78
N THR A 78 -13.56 7.51 -13.50
CA THR A 78 -12.38 6.72 -13.13
C THR A 78 -11.75 7.33 -11.88
N ILE A 79 -11.21 6.50 -10.99
CA ILE A 79 -10.42 6.96 -9.83
C ILE A 79 -9.32 7.93 -10.27
N TYR A 80 -8.68 7.64 -11.41
CA TYR A 80 -7.70 8.54 -12.02
C TYR A 80 -8.30 9.91 -12.39
N ARG A 81 -9.51 9.93 -12.92
CA ARG A 81 -10.20 11.18 -13.26
C ARG A 81 -10.57 11.94 -11.98
N PHE A 82 -11.03 11.26 -10.93
CA PHE A 82 -11.29 11.90 -9.63
C PHE A 82 -10.05 12.60 -9.04
N PHE A 83 -8.88 11.96 -9.09
CA PHE A 83 -7.66 12.54 -8.54
C PHE A 83 -6.96 13.54 -9.47
N PHE A 84 -7.01 13.34 -10.79
CA PHE A 84 -6.16 14.06 -11.74
C PHE A 84 -6.90 14.98 -12.73
N HIS A 85 -8.23 14.95 -12.82
CA HIS A 85 -8.99 15.70 -13.85
C HIS A 85 -8.98 17.22 -13.67
N ASN A 86 -8.94 17.71 -12.42
CA ASN A 86 -8.99 19.15 -12.14
C ASN A 86 -7.61 19.76 -11.84
N LEU A 87 -6.53 18.98 -11.96
CA LEU A 87 -5.18 19.46 -11.62
C LEU A 87 -4.68 20.60 -12.49
N GLU A 88 -5.25 20.77 -13.68
CA GLU A 88 -4.88 21.85 -14.60
C GLU A 88 -5.55 23.18 -14.23
N HIS A 89 -6.72 23.15 -13.59
CA HIS A 89 -7.48 24.36 -13.24
C HIS A 89 -7.29 24.78 -11.77
N ASP A 90 -7.00 23.84 -10.89
CA ASP A 90 -6.85 24.09 -9.45
C ASP A 90 -5.36 24.22 -9.08
N TYR A 91 -4.77 25.39 -9.35
CA TYR A 91 -3.36 25.68 -9.05
C TYR A 91 -3.00 25.56 -7.56
N GLU A 92 -3.99 25.63 -6.67
CA GLU A 92 -3.83 25.49 -5.23
C GLU A 92 -3.41 24.07 -4.80
N LEU A 93 -3.63 23.06 -5.65
CA LEU A 93 -3.31 21.67 -5.36
C LEU A 93 -1.83 21.31 -5.61
N TRP A 94 -1.13 22.05 -6.47
CA TRP A 94 0.29 21.81 -6.76
C TRP A 94 1.20 21.80 -5.51
N PRO A 95 1.12 22.77 -4.58
CA PRO A 95 1.94 22.73 -3.37
C PRO A 95 1.60 21.54 -2.47
N VAL A 96 0.33 21.12 -2.40
CA VAL A 96 -0.10 19.95 -1.60
C VAL A 96 0.46 18.65 -2.19
N ILE A 97 0.40 18.50 -3.50
CA ILE A 97 0.94 17.31 -4.21
C ILE A 97 2.45 17.26 -4.09
N PHE A 98 3.12 18.41 -4.21
CA PHE A 98 4.56 18.51 -4.00
C PHE A 98 4.94 18.11 -2.57
N LEU A 99 4.25 18.65 -1.56
CA LEU A 99 4.49 18.31 -0.17
C LEU A 99 4.27 16.81 0.11
N PHE A 100 3.21 16.23 -0.47
CA PHE A 100 2.94 14.80 -0.37
C PHE A 100 4.05 13.96 -1.00
N SER A 101 4.53 14.34 -2.18
CA SER A 101 5.63 13.66 -2.86
C SER A 101 6.93 13.70 -2.06
N VAL A 102 7.28 14.87 -1.51
CA VAL A 102 8.47 15.04 -0.64
C VAL A 102 8.34 14.21 0.63
N SER A 103 7.17 14.23 1.27
CA SER A 103 6.90 13.46 2.49
C SER A 103 6.98 11.94 2.24
N CYS A 104 6.37 11.48 1.14
CA CYS A 104 6.42 10.08 0.73
C CYS A 104 7.86 9.64 0.42
N SER A 105 8.63 10.47 -0.29
CA SER A 105 10.05 10.21 -0.57
C SER A 105 10.87 10.13 0.71
N LEU A 106 10.64 11.01 1.68
CA LEU A 106 11.32 10.99 2.98
C LEU A 106 11.00 9.73 3.78
N VAL A 107 9.75 9.28 3.77
CA VAL A 107 9.36 7.99 4.40
C VAL A 107 10.05 6.81 3.72
N LEU A 108 10.12 6.79 2.37
CA LEU A 108 10.83 5.74 1.64
C LEU A 108 12.34 5.75 1.92
N ILE A 109 12.94 6.93 2.02
CA ILE A 109 14.35 7.09 2.39
C ILE A 109 14.59 6.57 3.81
N ILE A 110 13.76 6.94 4.77
CA ILE A 110 13.85 6.44 6.15
C ILE A 110 13.69 4.91 6.15
N ALA A 111 12.66 4.37 5.51
CA ALA A 111 12.44 2.92 5.42
C ALA A 111 13.63 2.18 4.78
N TYR A 112 14.23 2.77 3.74
CA TYR A 112 15.41 2.22 3.10
C TYR A 112 16.63 2.22 4.03
N TYR A 113 16.89 3.33 4.74
CA TYR A 113 17.99 3.41 5.70
C TYR A 113 17.76 2.49 6.89
N THR A 114 16.56 2.47 7.49
CA THR A 114 16.26 1.61 8.65
C THR A 114 16.38 0.14 8.29
N THR A 115 15.95 -0.27 7.10
CA THR A 115 16.09 -1.66 6.64
C THR A 115 17.55 -2.03 6.37
N ARG A 116 18.40 -1.07 5.99
CA ARG A 116 19.84 -1.29 5.79
C ARG A 116 20.66 -1.30 7.09
N HIS A 117 20.26 -0.53 8.10
CA HIS A 117 20.97 -0.45 9.38
C HIS A 117 20.61 -1.63 10.29
N ILE A 118 21.31 -2.75 10.05
CA ILE A 118 21.84 -3.78 10.98
C ILE A 118 20.91 -4.50 12.01
N GLU A 119 19.75 -3.97 12.39
CA GLU A 119 18.93 -4.52 13.49
C GLU A 119 17.79 -5.43 13.01
N ILE A 120 17.37 -5.29 11.76
CA ILE A 120 16.25 -6.06 11.21
C ILE A 120 16.82 -7.31 10.52
N TRP A 121 16.79 -8.45 11.23
CA TRP A 121 17.13 -9.77 10.69
C TRP A 121 16.01 -10.25 9.74
N PHE A 122 15.93 -9.61 8.58
CA PHE A 122 14.92 -9.89 7.56
C PHE A 122 15.20 -11.21 6.83
N ASP A 123 16.48 -11.52 6.60
CA ASP A 123 16.91 -12.78 6.00
C ASP A 123 17.45 -13.76 7.06
N ARG A 124 16.67 -14.81 7.34
CA ARG A 124 17.02 -15.89 8.28
C ARG A 124 17.86 -17.01 7.67
N SER A 125 18.37 -16.82 6.44
CA SER A 125 19.24 -17.80 5.77
C SER A 125 20.52 -18.12 6.57
N THR A 126 21.02 -17.19 7.37
CA THR A 126 22.21 -17.37 8.21
C THR A 126 21.82 -17.80 9.63
N LYS A 127 22.44 -18.86 10.16
CA LYS A 127 22.14 -19.40 11.51
C LYS A 127 22.47 -18.42 12.65
N THR A 128 23.41 -17.50 12.42
CA THR A 128 23.88 -16.55 13.43
C THR A 128 23.25 -15.18 13.21
N PRO A 129 22.54 -14.62 14.20
CA PRO A 129 21.94 -13.29 14.08
C PRO A 129 23.01 -12.19 13.92
N PRO A 130 22.64 -11.01 13.37
CA PRO A 130 23.60 -9.92 13.15
C PRO A 130 24.18 -9.35 14.46
N TRP A 131 23.43 -9.41 15.57
CA TRP A 131 23.87 -8.99 16.91
C TRP A 131 24.63 -10.08 17.69
N ASP A 132 24.90 -11.23 17.09
CA ASP A 132 25.63 -12.30 17.78
C ASP A 132 27.01 -11.80 18.24
N TRP A 133 27.35 -12.08 19.50
CA TRP A 133 28.58 -11.63 20.12
C TRP A 133 29.81 -12.13 19.35
N SER A 134 29.75 -13.36 18.83
CA SER A 134 30.84 -13.95 18.04
C SER A 134 31.21 -13.12 16.80
N ARG A 135 30.22 -12.44 16.19
CA ARG A 135 30.37 -11.62 14.98
C ARG A 135 30.73 -10.17 15.31
N VAL A 136 30.22 -9.66 16.44
CA VAL A 136 30.33 -8.26 16.83
C VAL A 136 31.60 -7.98 17.65
N ARG A 137 32.15 -8.97 18.37
CA ARG A 137 33.30 -8.80 19.30
C ARG A 137 34.49 -8.05 18.72
N ASP A 138 34.87 -8.29 17.47
CA ASP A 138 36.08 -7.65 16.90
C ASP A 138 35.82 -6.27 16.32
N LYS A 139 34.54 -5.93 16.10
CA LYS A 139 34.11 -4.75 15.34
C LYS A 139 33.29 -3.76 16.16
N TYR A 140 32.77 -4.14 17.32
CA TYR A 140 31.80 -3.33 18.07
C TYR A 140 32.32 -1.91 18.32
N TRP A 141 33.52 -1.76 18.86
CA TRP A 141 34.11 -0.46 19.15
C TRP A 141 34.41 0.40 17.90
N LYS A 142 34.33 -0.15 16.69
CA LYS A 142 34.47 0.59 15.42
C LYS A 142 33.14 1.05 14.86
N LEU A 143 32.03 0.50 15.34
CA LEU A 143 30.69 0.84 14.86
C LEU A 143 30.29 2.21 15.43
N PRO A 144 29.75 3.12 14.60
CA PRO A 144 29.19 4.37 15.09
C PRO A 144 27.88 4.05 15.81
N HIS A 145 27.86 4.20 17.14
CA HIS A 145 26.65 4.00 17.95
C HIS A 145 25.89 5.30 18.21
N LYS A 146 26.55 6.45 18.02
CA LYS A 146 25.98 7.77 18.21
C LYS A 146 25.98 8.50 16.88
N CYS A 147 24.88 9.18 16.58
CA CYS A 147 24.76 10.01 15.37
C CYS A 147 25.76 11.19 15.38
N TYR A 148 26.18 11.63 16.57
CA TYR A 148 27.11 12.73 16.74
C TYR A 148 28.08 12.43 17.90
N ASP A 149 29.34 12.13 17.56
CA ASP A 149 30.43 11.99 18.53
C ASP A 149 31.70 12.64 17.95
N PRO A 150 31.86 13.97 18.11
CA PRO A 150 32.98 14.70 17.53
C PRO A 150 34.34 14.34 18.16
N TYR A 151 34.34 13.77 19.37
CA TYR A 151 35.55 13.44 20.12
C TYR A 151 35.88 11.94 20.11
N GLY A 152 34.97 11.09 19.62
CA GLY A 152 35.20 9.67 19.45
C GLY A 152 35.30 8.88 20.76
N TYR A 153 34.80 9.41 21.88
CA TYR A 153 34.84 8.73 23.17
C TYR A 153 34.08 7.39 23.16
N SER A 154 33.10 7.23 22.27
CA SER A 154 32.32 6.00 22.14
C SER A 154 33.07 4.84 21.47
N HIS A 155 34.22 5.09 20.83
CA HIS A 155 35.01 4.09 20.13
C HIS A 155 36.09 3.42 21.01
N GLN A 156 36.00 3.57 22.33
CA GLN A 156 36.95 2.95 23.26
C GLN A 156 36.68 1.46 23.45
N ARG A 157 37.73 0.65 23.37
CA ARG A 157 37.65 -0.79 23.59
C ARG A 157 37.61 -1.10 25.09
N LEU A 158 36.59 -1.86 25.50
CA LEU A 158 36.33 -2.21 26.90
C LEU A 158 36.63 -3.69 27.16
N PHE A 159 37.89 -3.99 27.47
CA PHE A 159 38.36 -5.37 27.66
C PHE A 159 37.66 -6.13 28.80
N ILE A 160 37.27 -5.42 29.87
CA ILE A 160 36.57 -6.05 31.00
C ILE A 160 35.18 -6.55 30.61
N MET A 161 34.47 -5.78 29.78
CA MET A 161 33.14 -6.14 29.27
C MET A 161 33.24 -7.32 28.31
N GLU A 162 34.27 -7.35 27.44
CA GLU A 162 34.52 -8.48 26.55
C GLU A 162 34.67 -9.79 27.34
N LYS A 163 35.54 -9.78 28.37
CA LYS A 163 35.76 -10.95 29.23
C LYS A 163 34.50 -11.39 29.96
N LEU A 164 33.65 -10.46 30.39
CA LEU A 164 32.41 -10.77 31.09
C LEU A 164 31.42 -11.45 30.14
N GLN A 165 31.24 -10.91 28.94
CA GLN A 165 30.31 -11.44 27.95
C GLN A 165 30.72 -12.83 27.46
N ASP A 166 32.03 -13.07 27.35
CA ASP A 166 32.58 -14.39 27.04
C ASP A 166 32.28 -15.43 28.12
N LYS A 167 32.36 -15.01 29.39
CA LYS A 167 32.02 -15.89 30.52
C LYS A 167 30.53 -16.23 30.50
N LEU A 168 29.66 -15.24 30.29
CA LEU A 168 28.21 -15.46 30.22
C LEU A 168 27.83 -16.45 29.10
N LEU A 169 28.39 -16.30 27.90
CA LEU A 169 28.15 -17.27 26.81
C LEU A 169 28.63 -18.67 27.14
N ARG A 170 29.81 -18.80 27.76
CA ARG A 170 30.33 -20.10 28.20
C ARG A 170 29.46 -20.75 29.27
N LEU A 171 28.88 -19.96 30.17
CA LEU A 171 27.97 -20.45 31.20
C LEU A 171 26.65 -20.90 30.59
N LEU A 172 26.06 -20.12 29.68
CA LEU A 172 24.82 -20.46 29.00
C LEU A 172 24.95 -21.78 28.23
N VAL A 173 26.02 -21.96 27.45
CA VAL A 173 26.27 -23.22 26.72
C VAL A 173 26.46 -24.41 27.68
N ARG A 174 27.05 -24.18 28.85
CA ARG A 174 27.22 -25.21 29.87
C ARG A 174 25.88 -25.64 30.47
N GLU A 175 25.01 -24.69 30.79
CA GLU A 175 23.69 -24.96 31.37
C GLU A 175 22.80 -25.76 30.40
N GLU A 176 22.78 -25.39 29.12
CA GLU A 176 22.08 -26.15 28.06
C GLU A 176 22.53 -27.62 27.99
N LEU A 177 23.84 -27.87 28.06
CA LEU A 177 24.39 -29.24 28.07
C LEU A 177 24.01 -30.01 29.33
N VAL A 178 24.05 -29.37 30.49
CA VAL A 178 23.65 -29.99 31.77
C VAL A 178 22.17 -30.39 31.72
N ILE A 179 21.29 -29.48 31.29
CA ILE A 179 19.85 -29.75 31.15
C ILE A 179 19.59 -30.88 30.16
N SER A 180 20.25 -30.86 29.00
CA SER A 180 20.12 -31.92 27.98
C SER A 180 20.55 -33.29 28.51
N MET A 181 21.65 -33.34 29.28
CA MET A 181 22.12 -34.57 29.92
C MET A 181 21.16 -35.06 31.03
N GLU A 182 20.54 -34.15 31.79
CA GLU A 182 19.56 -34.49 32.82
C GLU A 182 18.27 -35.06 32.21
N ILE A 183 17.78 -34.43 31.13
CA ILE A 183 16.64 -34.94 30.36
C ILE A 183 16.96 -36.32 29.77
N PHE A 184 18.15 -36.51 29.19
CA PHE A 184 18.54 -37.79 28.62
C PHE A 184 18.63 -38.91 29.66
N LYS A 185 19.15 -38.61 30.86
CA LYS A 185 19.18 -39.56 31.99
C LYS A 185 17.79 -39.91 32.51
N ASN A 186 16.82 -39.00 32.42
CA ASN A 186 15.45 -39.26 32.87
C ASN A 186 14.60 -40.00 31.81
N ILE A 187 15.08 -40.09 30.56
CA ILE A 187 14.40 -40.78 29.45
C ILE A 187 14.87 -42.24 29.30
N ILE A 188 16.10 -42.57 29.69
CA ILE A 188 16.66 -43.93 29.71
C ILE A 188 16.35 -44.61 31.04
#